data_AF-W8YJ78-F1
#
_entry.id   AF-W8YJ78-F1
#
_cell.length_a   1.000
_cell.length_b   1.000
_cell.length_c   1.000
_cell.angle_alpha   90.00
_cell.angle_beta   90.00
_cell.angle_gamma   90.00
#
_symmetry.space_group_name_H-M   'P 1'
#
loop_
_entity.id
_entity.type
_entity.pdbx_description
1 polymer ?
#
loop_
_entity_poly.entity_id
_entity_poly.type
_entity_poly.pdbx_seq_one_letter_code
_entity_poly.pdbx_strand_id
1 'polypeptide(L)'
;MKLSVQATALALMLAAAIPIQGSGDIGEPSSSKEPLPSESRSAGIVGSSSAVPGRGALVDSQTELFQSIRKAAWESLSQNTKKTVTTDWRTAPVQKSRLPYDADTNSQISSDRTIYKVTLNTSMDELLGPIGLYLDGETLEIVEQDIRM
;
A
#
# COMPACT_ATOMS: atom_id res chain seq x y z
N MET A 1 30.78 32.15 -32.96
CA MET A 1 30.31 30.82 -33.43
C MET A 1 28.80 30.80 -33.21
N LYS A 2 27.94 31.18 -34.18
CA LYS A 2 27.48 30.46 -35.39
C LYS A 2 26.72 29.15 -35.10
N LEU A 3 25.44 29.15 -35.49
CA LEU A 3 24.45 28.08 -35.75
C LEU A 3 23.83 27.39 -34.51
N SER A 4 22.53 27.55 -34.21
CA SER A 4 21.30 27.17 -34.96
C SER A 4 21.13 25.67 -35.13
N VAL A 5 20.17 25.08 -34.39
CA VAL A 5 19.39 23.92 -34.83
C VAL A 5 17.96 24.08 -34.29
N GLN A 6 17.03 24.39 -35.20
CA GLN A 6 15.62 24.03 -35.03
C GLN A 6 15.44 22.56 -35.41
N ALA A 7 14.52 21.86 -34.75
CA ALA A 7 13.84 20.70 -35.33
C ALA A 7 12.40 20.59 -34.79
N THR A 8 11.49 20.61 -35.76
CA THR A 8 10.03 20.58 -35.72
C THR A 8 9.49 19.14 -35.71
N ALA A 9 8.31 18.92 -35.10
CA ALA A 9 7.23 17.97 -35.48
C ALA A 9 6.40 17.66 -34.21
N LEU A 10 5.11 17.97 -34.02
CA LEU A 10 3.87 17.83 -34.82
C LEU A 10 3.48 16.37 -35.17
N ALA A 11 2.60 15.78 -34.35
CA ALA A 11 1.65 14.71 -34.69
C ALA A 11 0.61 14.64 -33.54
N LEU A 12 -0.58 15.26 -33.64
CA LEU A 12 -1.81 14.85 -34.32
C LEU A 12 -2.49 13.59 -33.72
N MET A 13 -3.53 13.85 -32.92
CA MET A 13 -4.83 13.16 -32.76
C MET A 13 -4.92 11.64 -32.98
N LEU A 14 -5.47 10.93 -31.98
CA LEU A 14 -6.64 10.07 -32.24
C LEU A 14 -7.54 9.95 -30.99
N ALA A 15 -8.73 10.55 -31.09
CA ALA A 15 -9.86 10.24 -30.23
C ALA A 15 -10.59 9.02 -30.79
N ALA A 16 -10.92 8.05 -29.93
CA ALA A 16 -11.93 7.05 -30.23
C ALA A 16 -12.90 6.98 -29.04
N ALA A 17 -14.08 7.55 -29.24
CA ALA A 17 -15.24 7.36 -28.39
C ALA A 17 -15.85 5.98 -28.69
N ILE A 18 -16.14 5.21 -27.65
CA ILE A 18 -16.96 4.00 -27.74
C ILE A 18 -18.15 4.17 -26.78
N PRO A 19 -19.38 4.37 -27.28
CA PRO A 19 -20.59 4.15 -26.50
C PRO A 19 -21.07 2.71 -26.72
N ILE A 20 -21.28 1.95 -25.63
CA ILE A 20 -22.11 0.75 -25.68
C ILE A 20 -23.12 0.81 -24.52
N GLN A 21 -24.37 1.08 -24.92
CA GLN A 21 -25.58 0.81 -24.16
C GLN A 21 -25.73 -0.69 -23.94
N GLY A 22 -26.16 -1.08 -22.74
CA GLY A 22 -26.65 -2.42 -22.42
C GLY A 22 -27.57 -2.36 -21.22
N SER A 23 -28.88 -2.24 -21.50
CA SER A 23 -29.98 -2.32 -20.53
C SER A 23 -30.33 -3.78 -20.20
N GLY A 24 -30.88 -3.98 -19.00
CA GLY A 24 -31.51 -5.24 -18.54
C GLY A 24 -30.60 -5.97 -17.53
N ASP A 25 -31.04 -6.41 -16.36
CA ASP A 25 -32.37 -6.88 -16.00
C ASP A 25 -32.60 -6.77 -14.48
N ILE A 26 -33.87 -6.64 -14.13
CA ILE A 26 -34.41 -6.41 -12.80
C ILE A 26 -34.53 -7.77 -12.09
N GLY A 27 -33.89 -7.90 -10.92
CA GLY A 27 -33.93 -9.12 -10.13
C GLY A 27 -33.94 -8.85 -8.63
N GLU A 28 -34.90 -8.04 -8.17
CA GLU A 28 -35.30 -8.01 -6.76
C GLU A 28 -36.22 -9.22 -6.49
N PRO A 29 -35.98 -9.98 -5.42
CA PRO A 29 -37.05 -10.07 -4.45
C PRO A 29 -36.61 -9.82 -3.01
N SER A 30 -37.35 -8.90 -2.38
CA SER A 30 -37.56 -8.76 -0.95
C SER A 30 -37.71 -10.09 -0.20
N SER A 31 -37.04 -10.20 0.95
CA SER A 31 -37.69 -10.80 2.13
C SER A 31 -37.09 -10.32 3.44
N SER A 32 -37.89 -9.51 4.10
CA SER A 32 -37.83 -9.11 5.49
C SER A 32 -37.68 -10.31 6.44
N LYS A 33 -36.82 -10.18 7.45
CA LYS A 33 -37.18 -10.62 8.80
C LYS A 33 -36.47 -9.79 9.87
N GLU A 34 -37.31 -9.29 10.75
CA GLU A 34 -37.11 -8.40 11.90
C GLU A 34 -36.06 -8.86 12.96
N PRO A 35 -35.73 -7.95 13.90
CA PRO A 35 -34.60 -8.06 14.82
C PRO A 35 -34.95 -8.82 16.10
N LEU A 36 -33.92 -9.32 16.78
CA LEU A 36 -34.00 -9.73 18.18
C LEU A 36 -33.21 -8.73 19.04
N PRO A 37 -33.80 -8.10 20.06
CA PRO A 37 -33.06 -7.49 21.14
C PRO A 37 -32.70 -8.57 22.17
N SER A 38 -31.46 -8.59 22.61
CA SER A 38 -31.06 -9.30 23.84
C SER A 38 -30.36 -8.30 24.75
N GLU A 39 -31.17 -7.71 25.64
CA GLU A 39 -30.67 -7.23 26.92
C GLU A 39 -30.10 -8.43 27.69
N SER A 40 -28.93 -8.27 28.32
CA SER A 40 -28.81 -8.39 29.77
C SER A 40 -27.37 -8.26 30.27
N ARG A 41 -27.18 -7.21 31.07
CA ARG A 41 -26.54 -7.19 32.40
C ARG A 41 -25.05 -7.50 32.53
N SER A 42 -24.31 -6.41 32.69
CA SER A 42 -23.38 -6.10 33.79
C SER A 42 -23.03 -7.22 34.78
N ALA A 43 -21.75 -7.58 34.83
CA ALA A 43 -21.06 -7.94 36.06
C ALA A 43 -19.65 -7.36 36.00
N GLY A 44 -19.34 -6.49 36.96
CA GLY A 44 -18.05 -5.86 37.08
C GLY A 44 -16.95 -6.84 37.47
N ILE A 45 -15.75 -6.55 37.00
CA ILE A 45 -14.51 -6.98 37.66
C ILE A 45 -13.62 -5.75 37.74
N VAL A 46 -13.70 -5.09 38.89
CA VAL A 46 -12.63 -4.26 39.43
C VAL A 46 -11.43 -5.17 39.67
N GLY A 47 -10.37 -4.94 38.92
CA GLY A 47 -9.09 -5.64 39.04
C GLY A 47 -7.95 -4.65 38.84
N SER A 48 -7.49 -4.12 39.96
CA SER A 48 -6.40 -3.15 40.09
C SER A 48 -5.08 -3.62 39.50
N SER A 49 -4.23 -2.63 39.21
CA SER A 49 -2.77 -2.68 39.23
C SER A 49 -2.08 -3.51 38.15
N SER A 50 -1.45 -2.82 37.20
CA SER A 50 -0.03 -2.53 37.36
C SER A 50 0.39 -1.52 36.29
N ALA A 51 0.53 -0.26 36.68
CA ALA A 51 1.24 0.71 35.87
C ALA A 51 2.70 0.27 35.83
N VAL A 52 3.11 -0.36 34.73
CA VAL A 52 4.52 -0.58 34.37
C VAL A 52 4.94 0.66 33.58
N PRO A 53 5.67 1.63 34.15
CA PRO A 53 6.23 2.73 33.38
C PRO A 53 7.47 2.16 32.68
N GLY A 54 7.36 1.87 31.38
CA GLY A 54 8.52 1.42 30.61
C GLY A 54 8.25 0.77 29.26
N ARG A 55 6.98 0.52 28.90
CA ARG A 55 6.64 -0.19 27.65
C ARG A 55 6.00 0.67 26.54
N GLY A 56 5.62 1.91 26.83
CA GLY A 56 5.00 2.82 25.84
C GLY A 56 5.98 3.37 24.81
N ALA A 57 7.08 3.97 25.27
CA ALA A 57 7.97 4.75 24.42
C ALA A 57 8.57 3.99 23.22
N LEU A 58 8.88 2.69 23.36
CA LEU A 58 9.43 1.89 22.25
C LEU A 58 8.37 1.50 21.21
N VAL A 59 7.11 1.35 21.64
CA VAL A 59 6.00 0.97 20.76
C VAL A 59 5.54 2.19 19.94
N ASP A 60 5.54 3.36 20.56
CA ASP A 60 5.17 4.62 19.91
C ASP A 60 6.12 4.93 18.74
N SER A 61 7.44 4.86 18.97
CA SER A 61 8.45 5.11 17.92
C SER A 61 8.39 4.10 16.77
N GLN A 62 8.12 2.82 17.05
CA GLN A 62 7.97 1.81 16.00
C GLN A 62 6.69 2.03 15.18
N THR A 63 5.62 2.46 15.83
CA THR A 63 4.34 2.76 15.16
C THR A 63 4.49 3.96 14.21
N GLU A 64 5.17 5.02 14.64
CA GLU A 64 5.46 6.19 13.80
C GLU A 64 6.37 5.84 12.60
N LEU A 65 7.39 5.01 12.83
CA LEU A 65 8.26 4.51 11.76
C LEU A 65 7.46 3.72 10.71
N PHE A 66 6.61 2.79 11.15
CA PHE A 66 5.80 1.99 10.21
C PHE A 66 4.79 2.84 9.44
N GLN A 67 4.21 3.88 10.06
CA GLN A 67 3.39 4.83 9.32
C GLN A 67 4.20 5.55 8.24
N SER A 68 5.42 5.98 8.56
CA SER A 68 6.29 6.68 7.63
C SER A 68 6.70 5.78 6.45
N ILE A 69 7.04 4.53 6.73
CA ILE A 69 7.35 3.51 5.72
C ILE A 69 6.14 3.25 4.81
N ARG A 70 4.95 3.04 5.38
CA ARG A 70 3.72 2.83 4.59
C ARG A 70 3.42 4.03 3.70
N LYS A 71 3.61 5.24 4.22
CA LYS A 71 3.37 6.48 3.47
C LYS A 71 4.34 6.62 2.31
N ALA A 72 5.64 6.42 2.54
CA ALA A 72 6.66 6.46 1.49
C ALA A 72 6.38 5.40 0.40
N ALA A 73 6.02 4.18 0.81
CA ALA A 73 5.63 3.11 -0.10
C ALA A 73 4.38 3.45 -0.92
N TRP A 74 3.36 4.06 -0.30
CA TRP A 74 2.18 4.51 -1.03
C TRP A 74 2.50 5.64 -1.99
N GLU A 75 3.26 6.65 -1.56
CA GLU A 75 3.56 7.83 -2.34
C GLU A 75 4.40 7.52 -3.59
N SER A 76 5.31 6.53 -3.52
CA SER A 76 6.13 6.08 -4.64
C SER A 76 5.33 5.46 -5.80
N LEU A 77 4.12 4.95 -5.54
CA LEU A 77 3.28 4.35 -6.56
C LEU A 77 2.70 5.39 -7.54
N SER A 78 2.65 5.01 -8.82
CA SER A 78 1.95 5.78 -9.85
C SER A 78 0.45 5.86 -9.55
N GLN A 79 -0.23 6.88 -10.06
CA GLN A 79 -1.69 7.04 -9.87
C GLN A 79 -2.48 5.86 -10.45
N ASN A 80 -2.02 5.26 -11.56
CA ASN A 80 -2.67 4.09 -12.13
C ASN A 80 -2.49 2.87 -11.23
N THR A 81 -1.32 2.69 -10.63
CA THR A 81 -1.07 1.61 -9.68
C THR A 81 -1.87 1.79 -8.40
N LYS A 82 -1.99 3.02 -7.88
CA LYS A 82 -2.81 3.32 -6.69
C LYS A 82 -4.28 2.92 -6.87
N LYS A 83 -4.82 3.07 -8.09
CA LYS A 83 -6.21 2.67 -8.41
C LYS A 83 -6.45 1.17 -8.34
N THR A 84 -5.40 0.35 -8.45
CA THR A 84 -5.54 -1.10 -8.39
C THR A 84 -5.39 -1.63 -6.98
N VAL A 85 -4.82 -0.85 -6.04
CA VAL A 85 -4.67 -1.26 -4.64
C VAL A 85 -6.05 -1.35 -3.96
N THR A 86 -6.34 -2.51 -3.36
CA THR A 86 -7.61 -2.82 -2.70
C THR A 86 -7.55 -2.71 -1.18
N THR A 87 -6.35 -2.67 -0.60
CA THR A 87 -6.13 -2.57 0.84
C THR A 87 -5.88 -1.13 1.27
N ASP A 88 -6.32 -0.73 2.47
CA ASP A 88 -5.92 0.54 3.06
C ASP A 88 -4.41 0.53 3.35
N TRP A 89 -3.66 1.34 2.59
CA TRP A 89 -2.22 1.47 2.70
C TRP A 89 -1.76 1.84 4.12
N ARG A 90 -2.60 2.52 4.92
CA ARG A 90 -2.28 2.90 6.31
C ARG A 90 -2.16 1.71 7.25
N THR A 91 -2.82 0.61 6.90
CA THR A 91 -2.84 -0.64 7.65
C THR A 91 -2.07 -1.76 6.97
N ALA A 92 -1.44 -1.46 5.83
CA ALA A 92 -0.67 -2.44 5.07
C ALA A 92 0.41 -3.12 5.92
N PRO A 93 0.60 -4.45 5.77
CA PRO A 93 1.61 -5.17 6.53
C PRO A 93 3.01 -4.63 6.19
N VAL A 94 3.75 -4.29 7.26
CA VAL A 94 5.16 -3.92 7.20
C VAL A 94 5.94 -5.01 7.92
N GLN A 95 6.93 -5.58 7.25
CA GLN A 95 7.76 -6.63 7.82
C GLN A 95 9.23 -6.30 7.59
N LYS A 96 10.07 -6.53 8.60
CA LYS A 96 11.52 -6.45 8.39
C LYS A 96 11.92 -7.58 7.44
N SER A 97 12.60 -7.25 6.35
CA SER A 97 12.99 -8.20 5.31
C SER A 97 14.47 -8.01 4.96
N ARG A 98 15.04 -9.02 4.30
CA ARG A 98 16.26 -8.84 3.49
C ARG A 98 15.84 -8.55 2.05
N LEU A 99 16.75 -8.01 1.25
CA LEU A 99 16.51 -7.86 -0.17
C LEU A 99 16.40 -9.26 -0.83
N PRO A 100 15.52 -9.42 -1.83
CA PRO A 100 15.27 -10.72 -2.45
C PRO A 100 16.41 -11.22 -3.36
N TYR A 101 17.39 -10.37 -3.69
CA TYR A 101 18.61 -10.73 -4.43
C TYR A 101 19.82 -10.00 -3.85
N ASP A 102 21.02 -10.54 -4.10
CA ASP A 102 22.28 -9.85 -3.82
C ASP A 102 22.27 -8.57 -4.65
N ALA A 103 22.15 -7.42 -3.99
CA ALA A 103 22.12 -6.10 -4.61
C ALA A 103 23.50 -5.76 -5.19
N ASP A 104 23.91 -6.49 -6.22
CA ASP A 104 25.16 -6.31 -6.91
C ASP A 104 25.05 -5.11 -7.86
N THR A 105 25.99 -4.18 -7.69
CA THR A 105 26.54 -3.22 -8.66
C THR A 105 26.16 -1.74 -8.68
N ASN A 106 25.21 -1.22 -7.88
CA ASN A 106 25.08 0.27 -7.82
C ASN A 106 24.43 0.88 -6.57
N SER A 107 23.79 0.08 -5.71
CA SER A 107 23.18 0.58 -4.48
C SER A 107 24.14 0.40 -3.32
N GLN A 108 24.67 1.51 -2.79
CA GLN A 108 25.54 1.59 -1.62
C GLN A 108 24.77 1.28 -0.31
N ILE A 109 23.98 0.21 -0.33
CA ILE A 109 23.20 -0.28 0.79
C ILE A 109 24.11 -1.26 1.51
N SER A 110 24.83 -0.74 2.49
CA SER A 110 25.61 -1.56 3.40
C SER A 110 24.71 -2.64 4.01
N SER A 111 25.27 -3.83 4.23
CA SER A 111 24.60 -4.99 4.83
C SER A 111 23.98 -4.70 6.21
N ASP A 112 24.36 -3.58 6.83
CA ASP A 112 23.90 -3.12 8.14
C ASP A 112 22.57 -2.37 8.10
N ARG A 113 22.07 -1.99 6.91
CA ARG A 113 20.82 -1.24 6.79
C ARG A 113 19.61 -2.13 7.05
N THR A 114 18.68 -1.63 7.86
CA THR A 114 17.42 -2.35 8.11
C THR A 114 16.46 -2.08 6.96
N ILE A 115 16.07 -3.15 6.25
CA ILE A 115 15.10 -3.07 5.16
C ILE A 115 13.73 -3.53 5.65
N TYR A 116 12.69 -2.82 5.20
CA TYR A 116 11.29 -3.16 5.45
C TYR A 116 10.57 -3.44 4.15
N LYS A 117 9.78 -4.51 4.11
CA LYS A 117 8.85 -4.82 3.02
C LYS A 117 7.45 -4.33 3.39
N VAL A 118 6.85 -3.55 2.50
CA VAL A 118 5.42 -3.20 2.53
C VAL A 118 4.72 -4.03 1.45
N THR A 119 3.65 -4.72 1.82
CA THR A 119 2.83 -5.48 0.85
C THR A 119 1.48 -4.79 0.66
N LEU A 120 1.14 -4.48 -0.58
CA LEU A 120 -0.12 -3.84 -0.97
C LEU A 120 -0.88 -4.78 -1.91
N ASN A 121 -2.02 -5.29 -1.44
CA ASN A 121 -2.88 -6.13 -2.27
C ASN A 121 -3.60 -5.28 -3.31
N THR A 122 -3.85 -5.88 -4.46
CA THR A 122 -4.45 -5.22 -5.62
C THR A 122 -5.56 -6.06 -6.25
N SER A 123 -6.36 -5.44 -7.11
CA SER A 123 -7.37 -6.12 -7.92
C SER A 123 -6.77 -7.05 -8.98
N MET A 124 -5.45 -6.97 -9.21
CA MET A 124 -4.74 -7.81 -10.18
C MET A 124 -3.89 -8.89 -9.50
N ASP A 125 -4.10 -9.16 -8.21
CA ASP A 125 -3.28 -10.11 -7.46
C ASP A 125 -3.34 -11.53 -8.03
N GLU A 126 -4.48 -11.94 -8.61
CA GLU A 126 -4.63 -13.25 -9.26
C GLU A 126 -3.77 -13.41 -10.52
N LEU A 127 -3.42 -12.29 -11.17
CA LEU A 127 -2.64 -12.28 -12.41
C LEU A 127 -1.16 -11.97 -12.13
N LEU A 128 -0.92 -10.97 -11.29
CA LEU A 128 0.39 -10.33 -11.11
C LEU A 128 0.96 -10.48 -9.70
N GLY A 129 0.20 -11.06 -8.76
CA GLY A 129 0.50 -11.03 -7.33
C GLY A 129 0.37 -9.64 -6.70
N PRO A 130 0.47 -9.51 -5.37
CA PRO A 130 0.46 -8.21 -4.68
C PRO A 130 1.71 -7.39 -5.00
N ILE A 131 1.67 -6.09 -4.69
CA ILE A 131 2.84 -5.23 -4.81
C ILE A 131 3.65 -5.32 -3.52
N GLY A 132 4.88 -5.83 -3.59
CA GLY A 132 5.87 -5.67 -2.53
C GLY A 132 6.82 -4.52 -2.82
N LEU A 133 7.05 -3.64 -1.85
CA LEU A 133 8.03 -2.56 -1.91
C LEU A 133 9.02 -2.73 -0.76
N TYR A 134 10.31 -2.68 -1.06
CA TYR A 134 11.40 -2.74 -0.08
C TYR A 134 11.94 -1.34 0.14
N LEU A 135 11.94 -0.91 1.40
CA LEU A 135 12.35 0.43 1.81
C LEU A 135 13.48 0.35 2.82
N ASP A 136 14.40 1.30 2.70
CA ASP A 136 15.41 1.56 3.72
C ASP A 136 14.73 2.15 4.97
N GLY A 137 15.02 1.57 6.13
CA GLY A 137 14.41 1.99 7.41
C GLY A 137 14.89 3.34 7.93
N GLU A 138 16.01 3.86 7.42
CA GLU A 138 16.58 5.15 7.81
C GLU A 138 16.22 6.24 6.80
N THR A 139 16.39 5.97 5.51
CA THR A 139 16.13 6.97 4.44
C THR A 139 14.71 6.95 3.91
N LEU A 140 13.96 5.86 4.15
CA LEU A 140 12.63 5.61 3.58
C LEU A 140 12.60 5.59 2.04
N GLU A 141 13.76 5.45 1.40
CA GLU A 141 13.86 5.32 -0.04
C GLU A 141 13.48 3.92 -0.49
N ILE A 142 12.85 3.82 -1.68
CA ILE A 142 12.58 2.52 -2.30
C ILE A 142 13.90 1.95 -2.78
N VAL A 143 14.28 0.82 -2.20
CA VAL A 143 15.44 0.05 -2.61
C VAL A 143 15.10 -0.89 -3.75
N GLU A 144 13.92 -1.50 -3.69
CA GLU A 144 13.44 -2.42 -4.70
C GLU A 144 11.91 -2.55 -4.68
N GLN A 145 11.34 -3.02 -5.79
CA GLN A 145 9.95 -3.42 -5.95
C GLN A 145 9.85 -4.88 -6.45
N ASP A 146 8.89 -5.65 -5.93
CA ASP A 146 8.60 -6.98 -6.44
C ASP A 146 8.24 -6.92 -7.94
N ILE A 147 8.83 -7.82 -8.72
CA ILE A 147 8.56 -7.96 -10.16
C ILE A 147 7.15 -8.52 -10.34
N ARG A 148 6.35 -7.84 -11.18
CA ARG A 148 4.98 -8.22 -11.55
C ARG A 148 4.94 -8.42 -13.07
N MET A 149 4.50 -9.59 -13.53
CA MET A 149 4.48 -9.99 -14.95
C MET A 149 3.08 -10.24 -15.45
#